data_AF-T2M5T1-F1
#
_entry.id   AF-T2M5T1-F1
#
_cell.length_a   1.000
_cell.length_b   1.000
_cell.length_c   1.000
_cell.angle_alpha   90.00
_cell.angle_beta   90.00
_cell.angle_gamma   90.00
#
_symmetry.space_group_name_H-M   'P 1'
#
loop_
_entity.id
_entity.type
_entity.pdbx_description
1 polymer ?
#
loop_
_entity_poly.entity_id
_entity_poly.type
_entity_poly.pdbx_seq_one_letter_code
_entity_poly.pdbx_strand_id
1 'polypeptide(L)'
;MGGEQVILATAGYDHTIRFWQAHSGVCTRTVQHPESQVNKMEITPDKQFLAAAAYQHVRLYDIPSANPSPVINYDGISKNVTAIGFQENGKWMFTGGEDKSVRIWDTRTRSLHCQHIFQVSAPVTSVFLHPNQTQLVIGDQSGAINMWDLKTDHNEQLIPETRAMIQSVAIDPEGKFLASINDKGTCYVWSLTGVKEQRTMFHPKQKLSAHNKYGLKCLFSPDSNFLVTTSADSSLKIWNTTDFSLLKTLTDPSGRWVWDCSFSEDSHYIITATSDGVGRLWNIDKEEIIREYTGHQKAIICLAFRDVKC
;
A
#
# COMPACT_ATOMS: atom_id res chain seq x y z
N MET A 1 -14.94 12.04 25.10
CA MET A 1 -15.62 10.93 24.39
C MET A 1 -14.95 10.80 23.03
N GLY A 2 -13.75 10.22 23.00
CA GLY A 2 -13.01 9.98 21.75
C GLY A 2 -13.51 8.65 21.17
N GLY A 3 -14.40 8.72 20.19
CA GLY A 3 -14.86 7.52 19.49
C GLY A 3 -13.70 6.90 18.73
N GLU A 4 -13.64 5.57 18.72
CA GLU A 4 -12.78 4.77 17.85
C GLU A 4 -13.08 5.13 16.38
N GLN A 5 -12.37 6.12 15.84
CA GLN A 5 -12.60 6.55 14.47
C GLN A 5 -11.84 5.62 13.53
N VAL A 6 -12.54 4.59 13.09
CA VAL A 6 -12.17 3.77 11.94
C VAL A 6 -12.38 4.61 10.69
N ILE A 7 -11.34 4.78 9.90
CA ILE A 7 -11.40 5.53 8.66
C ILE A 7 -11.17 4.55 7.52
N LEU A 8 -12.15 4.46 6.62
CA LEU A 8 -12.05 3.73 5.37
C LEU A 8 -12.30 4.71 4.22
N ALA A 9 -11.34 4.79 3.31
CA ALA A 9 -11.45 5.54 2.08
C ALA A 9 -11.13 4.65 0.87
N THR A 10 -11.89 4.80 -0.22
CA THR A 10 -11.66 4.11 -1.49
C THR A 10 -11.63 5.11 -2.63
N ALA A 11 -10.81 4.84 -3.65
CA ALA A 11 -10.72 5.68 -4.82
C ALA A 11 -10.37 4.87 -6.07
N GLY A 12 -10.73 5.44 -7.23
CA GLY A 12 -10.25 4.90 -8.48
C GLY A 12 -10.48 5.79 -9.69
N TYR A 13 -10.96 5.20 -10.78
CA TYR A 13 -11.05 5.91 -12.08
C TYR A 13 -12.28 6.81 -12.22
N ASP A 14 -13.18 6.83 -11.23
CA ASP A 14 -14.37 7.67 -11.27
C ASP A 14 -14.13 9.10 -10.77
N HIS A 15 -12.87 9.48 -10.55
CA HIS A 15 -12.46 10.81 -10.08
C HIS A 15 -13.07 11.20 -8.73
N THR A 16 -13.47 10.21 -7.93
CA THR A 16 -13.97 10.44 -6.58
C THR A 16 -13.18 9.63 -5.56
N ILE A 17 -13.05 10.22 -4.37
CA ILE A 17 -12.59 9.54 -3.16
C ILE A 17 -13.80 9.43 -2.25
N ARG A 18 -14.16 8.23 -1.86
CA ARG A 18 -15.32 7.97 -0.99
C ARG A 18 -14.86 7.52 0.38
N PHE A 19 -15.42 8.15 1.40
CA PHE A 19 -15.25 7.76 2.79
C PHE A 19 -16.43 6.91 3.22
N TRP A 20 -16.14 5.85 3.97
CA TRP A 20 -17.12 4.86 4.37
C TRP A 20 -17.09 4.66 5.89
N GLN A 21 -18.26 4.40 6.45
CA GLN A 21 -18.35 3.79 7.77
C GLN A 21 -18.16 2.28 7.63
N ALA A 22 -17.06 1.76 8.16
CA ALA A 22 -16.72 0.33 8.07
C ALA A 22 -17.82 -0.58 8.63
N HIS A 23 -18.50 -0.16 9.70
CA HIS A 23 -19.53 -0.96 10.37
C HIS A 23 -20.90 -0.92 9.67
N SER A 24 -21.19 0.05 8.81
CA SER A 24 -22.52 0.19 8.18
C SER A 24 -22.48 0.00 6.66
N GLY A 25 -21.32 0.19 6.03
CA GLY A 25 -21.21 0.20 4.57
C GLY A 25 -21.70 1.52 3.93
N VAL A 26 -22.09 2.50 4.74
CA VAL A 26 -22.63 3.76 4.25
C VAL A 26 -21.51 4.71 3.85
N CYS A 27 -21.64 5.30 2.65
CA CYS A 27 -20.78 6.38 2.19
C CYS A 27 -21.09 7.65 2.98
N THR A 28 -20.15 8.11 3.80
CA THR A 28 -20.32 9.31 4.65
C THR A 28 -20.02 10.59 3.89
N ARG A 29 -18.99 10.56 3.04
CA ARG A 29 -18.49 11.73 2.33
C ARG A 29 -17.88 11.31 1.00
N THR A 30 -18.17 12.08 -0.03
CA THR A 30 -17.53 11.95 -1.35
C THR A 30 -16.74 13.21 -1.63
N VAL A 31 -15.45 13.05 -1.89
CA VAL A 31 -14.53 14.12 -2.27
C VAL A 31 -14.24 13.99 -3.76
N GLN A 32 -14.30 15.12 -4.46
CA GLN A 32 -13.98 15.18 -5.88
C GLN A 32 -12.46 15.26 -6.04
N HIS A 33 -11.90 14.35 -6.83
CA HIS A 33 -10.51 14.38 -7.27
C HIS A 33 -10.48 14.58 -8.79
N PRO A 34 -10.78 15.79 -9.28
CA PRO A 34 -10.80 16.06 -10.71
C PRO A 34 -9.39 15.92 -11.31
N GLU A 35 -9.34 15.76 -12.63
CA GLU A 35 -8.15 15.79 -13.49
C GLU A 35 -7.28 14.53 -13.51
N SER A 36 -7.36 13.68 -12.48
CA SER A 36 -6.55 12.45 -12.46
C SER A 36 -7.19 11.33 -11.65
N GLN A 37 -6.74 10.11 -11.91
CA GLN A 37 -7.03 8.92 -11.13
C GLN A 37 -6.12 8.86 -9.90
N VAL A 38 -6.57 8.18 -8.85
CA VAL A 38 -5.80 8.03 -7.61
C VAL A 38 -5.12 6.67 -7.60
N ASN A 39 -3.81 6.63 -7.80
CA ASN A 39 -3.04 5.40 -7.89
C ASN A 39 -2.80 4.77 -6.51
N LYS A 40 -2.58 5.60 -5.48
CA LYS A 40 -2.38 5.14 -4.10
C LYS A 40 -2.96 6.13 -3.10
N MET A 41 -3.43 5.61 -1.97
CA MET A 41 -3.87 6.42 -0.84
C MET A 41 -3.27 5.94 0.46
N GLU A 42 -3.02 6.87 1.38
CA GLU A 42 -2.60 6.56 2.74
C GLU A 42 -3.13 7.61 3.73
N ILE A 43 -3.53 7.16 4.91
CA ILE A 43 -3.98 8.03 6.00
C ILE A 43 -2.79 8.34 6.89
N THR A 44 -2.59 9.62 7.20
CA THR A 44 -1.52 10.06 8.08
C THR A 44 -1.59 9.40 9.47
N PRO A 45 -0.45 9.24 10.16
CA PRO A 45 -0.43 8.59 11.48
C PRO A 45 -1.33 9.23 12.54
N ASP A 46 -1.47 10.54 12.48
CA ASP A 46 -2.33 11.36 13.34
C ASP A 46 -3.81 11.39 12.92
N LYS A 47 -4.17 10.66 11.85
CA LYS A 47 -5.52 10.60 11.25
C LYS A 47 -6.09 11.95 10.82
N GLN A 48 -5.26 12.97 10.67
CA GLN A 48 -5.71 14.31 10.27
C GLN A 48 -5.92 14.41 8.76
N PHE A 49 -5.06 13.77 7.97
CA PHE A 49 -5.08 13.90 6.52
C PHE A 49 -5.15 12.55 5.81
N LEU A 50 -5.84 12.54 4.68
CA LEU A 50 -5.78 11.48 3.68
C LEU A 50 -4.92 11.98 2.52
N ALA A 51 -3.85 11.26 2.23
CA ALA A 51 -3.01 11.52 1.09
C ALA A 51 -3.46 10.73 -0.13
N ALA A 52 -3.66 11.41 -1.25
CA ALA A 52 -4.02 10.83 -2.54
C ALA A 52 -2.90 11.09 -3.54
N ALA A 53 -2.22 10.01 -3.92
CA ALA A 53 -1.18 10.01 -4.94
C ALA A 53 -1.81 9.80 -6.32
N ALA A 54 -1.56 10.75 -7.23
CA ALA A 54 -2.17 10.78 -8.55
C ALA A 54 -1.13 11.01 -9.66
N TYR A 55 -1.57 11.45 -10.84
CA TYR A 55 -0.67 11.88 -11.91
C TYR A 55 -0.06 13.24 -11.57
N GLN A 56 1.27 13.30 -11.41
CA GLN A 56 2.08 14.51 -11.21
C GLN A 56 1.93 15.24 -9.86
N HIS A 57 0.92 14.92 -9.07
CA HIS A 57 0.70 15.55 -7.77
C HIS A 57 0.32 14.55 -6.68
N VAL A 58 0.57 14.96 -5.44
CA VAL A 58 0.00 14.33 -4.23
C VAL A 58 -0.86 15.35 -3.51
N ARG A 59 -2.15 15.06 -3.36
CA ARG A 59 -3.12 15.93 -2.68
C ARG A 59 -3.40 15.41 -1.27
N LEU A 60 -3.34 16.27 -0.26
CA LEU A 60 -3.78 15.97 1.09
C LEU A 60 -5.18 16.54 1.34
N TYR A 61 -6.09 15.69 1.79
CA TYR A 61 -7.45 16.06 2.18
C TYR A 61 -7.59 15.97 3.69
N ASP A 62 -8.17 16.99 4.29
CA ASP A 62 -8.49 17.01 5.72
C ASP A 62 -9.67 16.05 5.99
N ILE A 63 -9.43 15.11 6.91
CA ILE A 63 -10.39 14.05 7.28
C ILE A 63 -11.47 14.61 8.23
N PRO A 64 -11.14 15.28 9.35
CA PRO A 64 -12.12 15.96 10.20
C PRO A 64 -12.97 17.01 9.48
N SER A 65 -12.38 17.77 8.55
CA SER A 65 -13.10 18.85 7.86
C SER A 65 -14.04 18.34 6.78
N ALA A 66 -15.24 18.90 6.68
CA ALA A 66 -16.18 18.61 5.60
C ALA A 66 -15.76 19.23 4.24
N ASN A 67 -14.65 19.97 4.18
CA ASN A 67 -14.20 20.64 2.97
C ASN A 67 -13.78 19.64 1.88
N PRO A 68 -14.39 19.63 0.68
CA PRO A 68 -14.00 18.73 -0.40
C PRO A 68 -12.70 19.12 -1.10
N SER A 69 -12.15 20.33 -0.89
CA SER A 69 -10.91 20.73 -1.56
C SER A 69 -9.67 20.14 -0.89
N PRO A 70 -8.59 19.85 -1.65
CA PRO A 70 -7.31 19.52 -1.06
C PRO A 70 -6.77 20.70 -0.24
N VAL A 71 -6.16 20.41 0.91
CA VAL A 71 -5.55 21.41 1.81
C VAL A 71 -4.11 21.67 1.42
N ILE A 72 -3.38 20.63 1.01
CA ILE A 72 -1.99 20.69 0.60
C ILE A 72 -1.85 19.96 -0.74
N ASN A 73 -1.12 20.55 -1.68
CA ASN A 73 -0.80 19.95 -2.97
C ASN A 73 0.72 19.88 -3.14
N TYR A 74 1.30 18.69 -3.22
CA TYR A 74 2.69 18.50 -3.55
C TYR A 74 2.83 18.30 -5.05
N ASP A 75 3.32 19.33 -5.73
CA ASP A 75 3.58 19.35 -7.17
C ASP A 75 5.08 19.18 -7.46
N GLY A 76 5.45 19.10 -8.74
CA GLY A 76 6.84 18.96 -9.19
C GLY A 76 7.28 17.53 -9.48
N ILE A 77 6.32 16.59 -9.53
CA ILE A 77 6.54 15.22 -9.97
C ILE A 77 6.12 15.14 -11.45
N SER A 78 6.95 14.52 -12.30
CA SER A 78 6.73 14.58 -13.76
C SER A 78 5.77 13.52 -14.30
N LYS A 79 5.52 12.44 -13.55
CA LYS A 79 4.69 11.29 -13.96
C LYS A 79 3.77 10.82 -12.83
N ASN A 80 3.13 9.65 -12.99
CA ASN A 80 2.33 9.04 -11.93
C ASN A 80 3.14 8.80 -10.67
N VAL A 81 2.52 9.14 -9.54
CA VAL A 81 2.95 8.69 -8.22
C VAL A 81 2.29 7.34 -7.96
N THR A 82 3.08 6.30 -7.78
CA THR A 82 2.63 4.89 -7.65
C THR A 82 2.61 4.43 -6.20
N ALA A 83 3.44 5.03 -5.36
CA ALA A 83 3.53 4.71 -3.95
C ALA A 83 3.62 5.98 -3.12
N ILE A 84 3.03 5.91 -1.94
CA ILE A 84 3.11 6.95 -0.91
C ILE A 84 3.23 6.24 0.43
N GLY A 85 3.86 6.91 1.39
CA GLY A 85 3.61 6.62 2.78
C GLY A 85 4.27 7.58 3.75
N PHE A 86 4.01 7.36 5.03
CA PHE A 86 4.42 8.25 6.11
C PHE A 86 5.33 7.59 7.12
N GLN A 87 6.24 8.37 7.70
CA GLN A 87 6.93 7.97 8.92
C GLN A 87 5.93 7.91 10.07
N GLU A 88 6.12 7.02 11.05
CA GLU A 88 5.22 6.85 12.21
C GLU A 88 4.92 8.15 12.97
N ASN A 89 5.89 9.06 13.07
CA ASN A 89 5.72 10.35 13.75
C ASN A 89 5.04 11.43 12.88
N GLY A 90 4.71 11.12 11.63
CA GLY A 90 4.06 11.99 10.67
C GLY A 90 4.92 13.13 10.09
N LYS A 91 6.21 13.24 10.45
CA LYS A 91 7.08 14.36 10.05
C LYS A 91 7.61 14.26 8.62
N TRP A 92 7.74 13.04 8.12
CA TRP A 92 8.27 12.76 6.80
C TRP A 92 7.26 11.95 6.00
N MET A 93 7.10 12.31 4.73
CA MET A 93 6.35 11.57 3.73
C MET A 93 7.32 11.10 2.66
N PHE A 94 7.17 9.86 2.20
CA PHE A 94 7.90 9.34 1.06
C PHE A 94 6.94 9.06 -0.10
N THR A 95 7.42 9.23 -1.33
CA THR A 95 6.64 8.96 -2.55
C THR A 95 7.51 8.26 -3.58
N GLY A 96 6.96 7.24 -4.25
CA GLY A 96 7.57 6.59 -5.41
C GLY A 96 6.86 7.00 -6.70
N GLY A 97 7.63 7.31 -7.74
CA GLY A 97 7.09 7.75 -9.03
C GLY A 97 7.51 6.90 -10.22
N GLU A 98 6.70 6.93 -11.28
CA GLU A 98 7.04 6.38 -12.59
C GLU A 98 8.19 7.12 -13.28
N ASP A 99 8.56 8.29 -12.76
CA ASP A 99 9.74 9.05 -13.16
C ASP A 99 11.05 8.48 -12.60
N LYS A 100 10.97 7.26 -12.02
CA LYS A 100 12.12 6.49 -11.51
C LYS A 100 12.78 7.11 -10.30
N SER A 101 12.01 7.88 -9.53
CA SER A 101 12.53 8.52 -8.33
C SER A 101 11.66 8.24 -7.12
N VAL A 102 12.35 8.04 -6.00
CA VAL A 102 11.76 8.03 -4.67
C VAL A 102 12.13 9.35 -4.01
N ARG A 103 11.11 10.03 -3.49
CA ARG A 103 11.24 11.38 -2.92
C ARG A 103 10.84 11.37 -1.47
N ILE A 104 11.50 12.20 -0.68
CA ILE A 104 11.16 12.46 0.71
C ILE A 104 10.76 13.93 0.86
N TRP A 105 9.67 14.15 1.59
CA TRP A 105 9.03 15.44 1.81
C TRP A 105 8.89 15.69 3.31
N ASP A 106 9.26 16.89 3.78
CA ASP A 106 8.99 17.32 5.16
C ASP A 106 7.56 17.87 5.24
N THR A 107 6.68 17.17 5.95
CA THR A 107 5.25 17.52 6.08
C THR A 107 5.00 18.74 6.96
N ARG A 108 6.01 19.16 7.75
CA ARG A 108 5.89 20.28 8.70
C ARG A 108 6.24 21.61 8.04
N THR A 109 7.09 21.57 7.02
CA THR A 109 7.54 22.79 6.34
C THR A 109 6.53 23.23 5.30
N ARG A 110 6.30 24.55 5.19
CA ARG A 110 5.47 25.13 4.13
C ARG A 110 6.17 25.14 2.76
N SER A 111 7.49 24.96 2.73
CA SER A 111 8.22 24.74 1.49
C SER A 111 7.93 23.33 1.01
N LEU A 112 7.02 23.21 0.04
CA LEU A 112 6.63 21.94 -0.61
C LEU A 112 7.76 21.39 -1.51
N HIS A 113 9.02 21.62 -1.15
CA HIS A 113 10.18 21.14 -1.87
C HIS A 113 10.57 19.76 -1.34
N CYS A 114 10.90 18.88 -2.27
CA CYS A 114 11.49 17.59 -1.96
C CYS A 114 12.88 17.78 -1.32
N GLN A 115 13.13 17.10 -0.20
CA GLN A 115 14.39 17.19 0.55
C GLN A 115 15.44 16.21 0.03
N HIS A 116 15.04 14.97 -0.22
CA HIS A 116 15.93 13.91 -0.71
C HIS A 116 15.29 13.17 -1.88
N ILE A 117 16.11 12.90 -2.90
CA ILE A 117 15.71 12.16 -4.10
C ILE A 117 16.66 10.98 -4.27
N PHE A 118 16.10 9.79 -4.31
CA PHE A 118 16.80 8.57 -4.69
C PHE A 118 16.36 8.14 -6.09
N GLN A 119 17.30 8.02 -7.02
CA GLN A 119 17.00 7.68 -8.40
C GLN A 119 17.31 6.21 -8.70
N VAL A 120 16.33 5.52 -9.29
CA VAL A 120 16.43 4.11 -9.71
C VAL A 120 16.45 3.98 -11.23
N SER A 121 16.80 2.79 -11.71
CA SER A 121 16.98 2.50 -13.15
C SER A 121 15.65 2.42 -13.91
N ALA A 122 14.56 2.02 -13.24
CA ALA A 122 13.24 1.78 -13.81
C ALA A 122 12.13 2.45 -12.99
N PRO A 123 10.90 2.59 -13.54
CA PRO A 123 9.76 3.15 -12.83
C PRO A 123 9.52 2.43 -11.49
N VAL A 124 9.29 3.20 -10.43
CA VAL A 124 8.98 2.65 -9.11
C VAL A 124 7.52 2.20 -9.11
N THR A 125 7.27 1.00 -8.59
CA THR A 125 5.89 0.46 -8.46
C THR A 125 5.40 0.51 -7.03
N SER A 126 6.29 0.27 -6.07
CA SER A 126 5.97 0.25 -4.65
C SER A 126 7.14 0.75 -3.82
N VAL A 127 6.82 1.41 -2.70
CA VAL A 127 7.78 1.85 -1.70
C VAL A 127 7.19 1.51 -0.34
N PHE A 128 8.02 0.96 0.54
CA PHE A 128 7.62 0.59 1.90
C PHE A 128 8.69 1.04 2.89
N LEU A 129 8.28 1.62 4.01
CA LEU A 129 9.20 2.00 5.08
C LEU A 129 9.42 0.82 6.02
N HIS A 130 10.69 0.52 6.27
CA HIS A 130 11.04 -0.52 7.23
C HIS A 130 10.62 -0.08 8.64
N PRO A 131 10.12 -0.99 9.50
CA PRO A 131 9.67 -0.66 10.86
C PRO A 131 10.73 0.02 11.75
N ASN A 132 12.02 -0.08 11.38
CA ASN A 132 13.10 0.66 12.05
C ASN A 132 13.07 2.17 11.79
N GLN A 133 12.21 2.65 10.88
CA GLN A 133 12.07 4.05 10.46
C GLN A 133 13.35 4.66 9.84
N THR A 134 14.29 3.83 9.38
CA THR A 134 15.58 4.28 8.82
C THR A 134 15.85 3.77 7.41
N GLN A 135 15.15 2.72 6.96
CA GLN A 135 15.36 2.14 5.63
C GLN A 135 14.07 2.16 4.82
N LEU A 136 14.17 2.51 3.54
CA LEU A 136 13.08 2.38 2.57
C LEU A 136 13.37 1.19 1.65
N VAL A 137 12.37 0.35 1.43
CA VAL A 137 12.43 -0.71 0.41
C VAL A 137 11.60 -0.29 -0.79
N ILE A 138 12.19 -0.40 -1.96
CA ILE A 138 11.70 0.16 -3.22
C ILE A 138 11.62 -0.98 -4.23
N GLY A 139 10.44 -1.27 -4.75
CA GLY A 139 10.24 -2.18 -5.87
C GLY A 139 10.16 -1.42 -7.19
N ASP A 140 10.86 -1.90 -8.21
CA ASP A 140 10.84 -1.30 -9.54
C ASP A 140 10.35 -2.26 -10.64
N GLN A 141 10.00 -1.68 -11.79
CA GLN A 141 9.57 -2.44 -12.97
C GLN A 141 10.70 -3.23 -13.64
N SER A 142 11.97 -3.00 -13.30
CA SER A 142 13.08 -3.85 -13.82
C SER A 142 13.13 -5.22 -13.14
N GLY A 143 12.42 -5.35 -12.01
CA GLY A 143 12.45 -6.53 -11.17
C GLY A 143 13.46 -6.41 -10.02
N ALA A 144 13.99 -5.22 -9.75
CA ALA A 144 14.88 -5.00 -8.64
C ALA A 144 14.14 -4.48 -7.41
N ILE A 145 14.60 -4.95 -6.26
CA ILE A 145 14.26 -4.45 -4.93
C ILE A 145 15.48 -3.68 -4.47
N ASN A 146 15.33 -2.38 -4.23
CA ASN A 146 16.38 -1.54 -3.68
C ASN A 146 16.04 -1.24 -2.22
N MET A 147 16.99 -1.43 -1.32
CA MET A 147 16.90 -0.99 0.06
C MET A 147 17.82 0.20 0.25
N TRP A 148 17.20 1.32 0.56
CA TRP A 148 17.86 2.61 0.72
C TRP A 148 17.89 2.98 2.19
N ASP A 149 19.10 3.12 2.75
CA ASP A 149 19.30 3.60 4.12
C ASP A 149 19.33 5.12 4.15
N LEU A 150 18.38 5.71 4.85
CA LEU A 150 18.19 7.16 4.96
C LEU A 150 19.30 7.86 5.74
N LYS A 151 20.05 7.13 6.59
CA LYS A 151 21.14 7.71 7.39
C LYS A 151 22.45 7.77 6.64
N THR A 152 22.78 6.70 5.91
CA THR A 152 24.08 6.54 5.24
C THR A 152 24.03 6.82 3.74
N ASP A 153 22.83 6.99 3.19
CA ASP A 153 22.56 7.10 1.76
C ASP A 153 23.07 5.89 0.94
N HIS A 154 23.30 4.77 1.63
CA HIS A 154 23.71 3.52 0.99
C HIS A 154 22.50 2.83 0.38
N ASN A 155 22.70 2.22 -0.79
CA ASN A 155 21.71 1.38 -1.43
C ASN A 155 22.21 -0.06 -1.55
N GLU A 156 21.33 -1.01 -1.30
CA GLU A 156 21.55 -2.42 -1.57
C GLU A 156 20.48 -2.90 -2.55
N GLN A 157 20.92 -3.47 -3.67
CA GLN A 157 20.03 -3.94 -4.72
C GLN A 157 19.96 -5.47 -4.73
N LEU A 158 18.74 -5.99 -4.81
CA LEU A 158 18.42 -7.40 -4.91
C LEU A 158 17.53 -7.63 -6.13
N ILE A 159 17.86 -8.59 -6.98
CA ILE A 159 17.05 -8.97 -8.14
C ILE A 159 16.59 -10.42 -7.93
N PRO A 160 15.32 -10.68 -7.58
CA PRO A 160 14.81 -12.03 -7.33
C PRO A 160 14.80 -12.91 -8.57
N GLU A 161 14.36 -12.34 -9.69
CA GLU A 161 14.22 -13.01 -10.98
C GLU A 161 14.47 -11.99 -12.08
N THR A 162 15.23 -12.38 -13.10
CA THR A 162 15.45 -11.51 -14.26
C THR A 162 14.19 -11.46 -15.13
N ARG A 163 13.84 -10.26 -15.61
CA ARG A 163 12.66 -10.03 -16.49
C ARG A 163 11.32 -10.40 -15.85
N ALA A 164 11.14 -10.15 -14.56
CA ALA A 164 9.84 -10.16 -13.90
C ALA A 164 9.66 -8.82 -13.19
N MET A 165 8.60 -8.09 -13.52
CA MET A 165 8.36 -6.77 -12.93
C MET A 165 7.83 -6.93 -11.52
N ILE A 166 8.38 -6.21 -10.55
CA ILE A 166 7.83 -6.23 -9.19
C ILE A 166 6.65 -5.27 -9.14
N GLN A 167 5.50 -5.75 -8.70
CA GLN A 167 4.27 -4.96 -8.59
C GLN A 167 4.10 -4.36 -7.19
N SER A 168 4.40 -5.15 -6.16
CA SER A 168 4.33 -4.71 -4.77
C SER A 168 5.42 -5.32 -3.92
N VAL A 169 5.79 -4.59 -2.89
CA VAL A 169 6.71 -5.00 -1.84
C VAL A 169 6.06 -4.67 -0.50
N ALA A 170 6.22 -5.56 0.49
CA ALA A 170 5.74 -5.37 1.84
C ALA A 170 6.75 -5.92 2.84
N ILE A 171 6.87 -5.25 3.99
CA ILE A 171 7.66 -5.72 5.13
C ILE A 171 6.70 -6.02 6.27
N ASP A 172 7.00 -7.09 7.01
CA ASP A 172 6.36 -7.46 8.25
C ASP A 172 6.54 -6.34 9.31
N PRO A 173 5.51 -5.96 10.10
CA PRO A 173 5.64 -5.02 11.23
C PRO A 173 6.80 -5.32 12.20
N GLU A 174 7.14 -6.59 12.42
CA GLU A 174 8.27 -7.00 13.26
C GLU A 174 9.64 -6.86 12.55
N GLY A 175 9.64 -6.52 11.26
CA GLY A 175 10.84 -6.34 10.44
C GLY A 175 11.58 -7.65 10.13
N LYS A 176 10.92 -8.80 10.32
CA LYS A 176 11.54 -10.13 10.15
C LYS A 176 11.49 -10.64 8.71
N PHE A 177 10.42 -10.33 7.99
CA PHE A 177 10.20 -10.82 6.64
C PHE A 177 9.94 -9.69 5.66
N LEU A 178 10.46 -9.86 4.44
CA LEU A 178 10.14 -9.06 3.27
C LEU A 178 9.42 -9.97 2.28
N ALA A 179 8.29 -9.52 1.73
CA ALA A 179 7.61 -10.16 0.62
C ALA A 179 7.58 -9.24 -0.59
N SER A 180 7.79 -9.79 -1.78
CA SER A 180 7.53 -9.10 -3.03
C SER A 180 6.69 -9.96 -3.95
N ILE A 181 5.86 -9.32 -4.76
CA ILE A 181 5.04 -9.99 -5.76
C ILE A 181 5.33 -9.45 -7.15
N ASN A 182 5.43 -10.34 -8.12
CA ASN A 182 5.71 -9.97 -9.50
C ASN A 182 4.47 -10.06 -10.42
N ASP A 183 4.64 -9.52 -11.62
CA ASP A 183 3.67 -9.57 -12.72
C ASP A 183 3.33 -10.99 -13.20
N LYS A 184 4.16 -11.99 -12.89
CA LYS A 184 3.87 -13.40 -13.18
C LYS A 184 3.05 -14.10 -12.08
N GLY A 185 2.73 -13.41 -10.99
CA GLY A 185 2.01 -13.99 -9.84
C GLY A 185 2.88 -14.82 -8.90
N THR A 186 4.20 -14.78 -9.05
CA THR A 186 5.14 -15.35 -8.07
C THR A 186 5.34 -14.36 -6.93
N CYS A 187 5.18 -14.85 -5.71
CA CYS A 187 5.57 -14.12 -4.50
C CYS A 187 6.90 -14.66 -4.00
N TYR A 188 7.86 -13.78 -3.78
CA TYR A 188 9.15 -14.11 -3.20
C TYR A 188 9.21 -13.61 -1.75
N VAL A 189 9.79 -14.41 -0.87
CA VAL A 189 9.91 -14.07 0.55
C VAL A 189 11.36 -14.18 1.01
N TRP A 190 11.82 -13.14 1.69
CA TRP A 190 13.13 -13.07 2.33
C TRP A 190 13.00 -12.93 3.83
N SER A 191 13.89 -13.60 4.56
CA SER A 191 14.14 -13.25 5.95
C SER A 191 15.09 -12.06 5.98
N LEU A 192 14.68 -11.01 6.68
CA LEU A 192 15.52 -9.87 7.01
C LEU A 192 16.22 -10.18 8.32
N THR A 193 17.54 -10.11 8.31
CA THR A 193 18.34 -10.15 9.54
C THR A 193 19.15 -8.87 9.60
N GLY A 194 18.78 -8.00 10.52
CA GLY A 194 19.52 -6.78 10.82
C GLY A 194 19.44 -6.51 12.32
N VAL A 195 20.58 -6.46 12.99
CA VAL A 195 20.66 -5.83 14.31
C VAL A 195 20.52 -4.32 14.07
N LYS A 196 19.91 -3.56 14.99
CA LYS A 196 19.62 -2.10 14.87
C LYS A 196 20.80 -1.20 14.40
N GLU A 197 22.02 -1.73 14.32
CA GLU A 197 23.25 -1.03 13.95
C GLU A 197 24.08 -1.76 12.85
N GLN A 198 23.62 -2.89 12.31
CA GLN A 198 24.28 -3.61 11.22
C GLN A 198 23.40 -3.66 9.97
N ARG A 199 24.04 -3.86 8.81
CA ARG A 199 23.37 -3.95 7.51
C ARG A 199 22.29 -5.01 7.53
N THR A 200 21.11 -4.67 7.01
CA THR A 200 20.01 -5.62 6.86
C THR A 200 20.35 -6.57 5.71
N MET A 201 20.57 -7.83 6.02
CA MET A 201 20.90 -8.83 4.99
C MET A 201 19.65 -9.56 4.53
N PHE A 202 19.51 -9.74 3.21
CA PHE A 202 18.45 -10.53 2.61
C PHE A 202 18.82 -12.01 2.57
N HIS A 203 18.05 -12.86 3.24
CA HIS A 203 18.17 -14.30 3.14
C HIS A 203 16.96 -14.85 2.38
N PRO A 204 17.10 -15.37 1.15
CA PRO A 204 15.98 -15.93 0.41
C PRO A 204 15.42 -17.13 1.18
N LYS A 205 14.14 -17.07 1.54
CA LYS A 205 13.47 -18.13 2.31
C LYS A 205 12.61 -18.99 1.41
N GLN A 206 11.70 -18.38 0.65
CA GLN A 206 10.73 -19.14 -0.13
C GLN A 206 10.31 -18.44 -1.43
N LYS A 207 10.02 -19.26 -2.44
CA LYS A 207 9.37 -18.86 -3.69
C LYS A 207 7.98 -19.49 -3.71
N LEU A 208 6.95 -18.65 -3.71
CA LEU A 208 5.55 -19.06 -3.71
C LEU A 208 4.95 -18.80 -5.09
N SER A 209 4.47 -19.85 -5.76
CA SER A 209 3.64 -19.71 -6.95
C SER A 209 2.24 -19.29 -6.53
N ALA A 210 2.08 -18.02 -6.18
CA ALA A 210 0.86 -17.54 -5.54
C ALA A 210 -0.31 -17.52 -6.52
N HIS A 211 -0.11 -16.97 -7.71
CA HIS A 211 -1.19 -16.77 -8.68
C HIS A 211 -0.78 -17.20 -10.09
N ASN A 212 -1.77 -17.54 -10.91
CA ASN A 212 -1.56 -17.91 -12.32
C ASN A 212 -1.62 -16.71 -13.28
N LYS A 213 -2.01 -15.54 -12.78
CA LYS A 213 -2.07 -14.27 -13.50
C LYS A 213 -1.25 -13.21 -12.73
N TYR A 214 -1.32 -11.96 -13.19
CA TYR A 214 -0.67 -10.81 -12.56
C TYR A 214 -0.95 -10.73 -11.06
N GLY A 215 0.11 -10.78 -10.25
CA GLY A 215 0.04 -10.44 -8.83
C GLY A 215 0.07 -8.92 -8.68
N LEU A 216 -0.88 -8.35 -7.94
CA LEU A 216 -1.08 -6.90 -7.90
C LEU A 216 -0.51 -6.29 -6.62
N LYS A 217 -0.89 -6.84 -5.46
CA LYS A 217 -0.40 -6.38 -4.16
C LYS A 217 -0.07 -7.53 -3.22
N CYS A 218 0.96 -7.34 -2.40
CA CYS A 218 1.24 -8.14 -1.23
C CYS A 218 1.19 -7.27 0.03
N LEU A 219 0.76 -7.83 1.15
CA LEU A 219 0.69 -7.13 2.45
C LEU A 219 0.78 -8.13 3.60
N PHE A 220 1.54 -7.82 4.63
CA PHE A 220 1.55 -8.57 5.89
C PHE A 220 0.44 -8.09 6.82
N SER A 221 -0.07 -8.98 7.66
CA SER A 221 -0.97 -8.61 8.75
C SER A 221 -0.23 -7.82 9.84
N PRO A 222 -0.94 -6.95 10.58
CA PRO A 222 -0.39 -6.24 11.74
C PRO A 222 0.19 -7.15 12.82
N ASP A 223 -0.37 -8.36 12.99
CA ASP A 223 0.12 -9.37 13.93
C ASP A 223 1.28 -10.23 13.41
N SER A 224 1.75 -9.97 12.18
CA SER A 224 2.86 -10.67 11.53
C SER A 224 2.62 -12.15 11.26
N ASN A 225 1.40 -12.67 11.44
CA ASN A 225 1.08 -14.10 11.28
C ASN A 225 0.62 -14.46 9.86
N PHE A 226 0.11 -13.49 9.10
CA PHE A 226 -0.43 -13.70 7.78
C PHE A 226 0.27 -12.84 6.72
N LEU A 227 0.43 -13.40 5.54
CA LEU A 227 0.77 -12.69 4.31
C LEU A 227 -0.41 -12.82 3.35
N VAL A 228 -0.83 -11.71 2.77
CA VAL A 228 -1.90 -11.68 1.78
C VAL A 228 -1.35 -11.29 0.43
N THR A 229 -1.80 -11.99 -0.60
CA THR A 229 -1.52 -11.68 -2.01
C THR A 229 -2.82 -11.49 -2.77
N THR A 230 -2.89 -10.43 -3.57
CA THR A 230 -4.01 -10.11 -4.46
C THR A 230 -3.59 -10.28 -5.92
N SER A 231 -4.54 -10.61 -6.80
CA SER A 231 -4.25 -10.85 -8.20
C SER A 231 -5.38 -10.48 -9.15
N ALA A 232 -5.00 -10.35 -10.43
CA ALA A 232 -5.89 -10.28 -11.58
C ALA A 232 -6.67 -11.58 -11.86
N ASP A 233 -6.39 -12.69 -11.15
CA ASP A 233 -7.17 -13.92 -11.21
C ASP A 233 -8.45 -13.89 -10.35
N SER A 234 -8.81 -12.72 -9.80
CA SER A 234 -9.94 -12.50 -8.88
C SER A 234 -9.81 -13.19 -7.53
N SER A 235 -8.65 -13.76 -7.21
CA SER A 235 -8.39 -14.37 -5.91
C SER A 235 -7.52 -13.50 -5.01
N LEU A 236 -7.80 -13.63 -3.73
CA LEU A 236 -7.00 -13.20 -2.60
C LEU A 236 -6.52 -14.46 -1.89
N LYS A 237 -5.21 -14.63 -1.78
CA LYS A 237 -4.63 -15.77 -1.06
C LYS A 237 -4.00 -15.33 0.24
N ILE A 238 -4.28 -16.08 1.30
CA ILE A 238 -3.76 -15.87 2.65
C ILE A 238 -2.77 -16.99 2.94
N TRP A 239 -1.57 -16.60 3.32
CA TRP A 239 -0.43 -17.46 3.61
C TRP A 239 -0.04 -17.31 5.07
N ASN A 240 0.34 -18.40 5.72
CA ASN A 240 0.89 -18.36 7.07
C ASN A 240 2.35 -17.88 7.03
N THR A 241 2.79 -16.96 7.88
CA THR A 241 4.19 -16.47 7.85
C THR A 241 5.20 -17.43 8.48
N THR A 242 4.74 -18.42 9.27
CA THR A 242 5.62 -19.40 9.90
C THR A 242 6.26 -20.33 8.86
N ASP A 243 5.44 -20.96 8.02
CA ASP A 243 5.81 -21.96 7.01
C ASP A 243 5.51 -21.54 5.56
N PHE A 244 4.86 -20.39 5.34
CA PHE A 244 4.36 -19.93 4.03
C PHE A 244 3.51 -20.96 3.30
N SER A 245 2.76 -21.77 4.06
CA SER A 245 1.69 -22.59 3.51
C SER A 245 0.47 -21.73 3.16
N LEU A 246 -0.26 -22.15 2.12
CA LEU A 246 -1.52 -21.53 1.73
C LEU A 246 -2.58 -21.92 2.75
N LEU A 247 -3.08 -20.95 3.53
CA LEU A 247 -4.14 -21.17 4.49
C LEU A 247 -5.51 -21.12 3.81
N LYS A 248 -5.77 -20.02 3.09
CA LYS A 248 -7.10 -19.70 2.58
C LYS A 248 -7.00 -19.06 1.20
N THR A 249 -7.98 -19.35 0.34
CA THR A 249 -8.14 -18.70 -0.97
C THR A 249 -9.54 -18.10 -1.03
N LEU A 250 -9.63 -16.79 -0.87
CA LEU A 250 -10.89 -16.06 -1.02
C LEU A 250 -11.02 -15.66 -2.50
N THR A 251 -12.09 -16.07 -3.15
CA THR A 251 -12.34 -15.71 -4.55
C THR A 251 -13.43 -14.68 -4.60
N ASP A 252 -13.16 -13.56 -5.26
CA ASP A 252 -14.13 -12.50 -5.43
C ASP A 252 -15.26 -12.95 -6.39
N PRO A 253 -16.54 -12.82 -6.00
CA PRO A 253 -17.67 -13.27 -6.82
C PRO A 253 -17.78 -12.58 -8.18
N SER A 254 -17.22 -11.37 -8.33
CA SER A 254 -17.33 -10.59 -9.57
C SER A 254 -16.45 -11.14 -10.70
N GLY A 255 -15.46 -11.98 -10.39
CA GLY A 255 -14.47 -12.45 -11.36
C GLY A 255 -13.59 -11.33 -11.92
N ARG A 256 -13.49 -10.18 -11.23
CA ARG A 256 -12.67 -9.02 -11.62
C ARG A 256 -11.38 -8.96 -10.81
N TRP A 257 -10.47 -8.07 -11.21
CA TRP A 257 -9.17 -7.94 -10.56
C TRP A 257 -9.33 -7.32 -9.17
N VAL A 258 -8.53 -7.84 -8.22
CA VAL A 258 -8.41 -7.28 -6.87
C VAL A 258 -7.13 -6.44 -6.83
N TRP A 259 -7.26 -5.12 -6.86
CA TRP A 259 -6.12 -4.20 -6.99
C TRP A 259 -5.38 -3.97 -5.69
N ASP A 260 -6.12 -3.77 -4.60
CA ASP A 260 -5.58 -3.36 -3.33
C ASP A 260 -6.25 -4.12 -2.19
N CYS A 261 -5.53 -4.29 -1.10
CA CYS A 261 -5.97 -4.89 0.15
C CYS A 261 -5.42 -4.13 1.36
N SER A 262 -6.16 -4.15 2.47
CA SER A 262 -5.69 -3.71 3.80
C SER A 262 -6.31 -4.58 4.88
N PHE A 263 -5.55 -4.79 5.95
CA PHE A 263 -5.96 -5.52 7.14
C PHE A 263 -6.58 -4.59 8.18
N SER A 264 -7.45 -5.14 9.01
CA SER A 264 -7.74 -4.57 10.32
C SER A 264 -6.58 -4.74 11.29
N GLU A 265 -6.47 -3.85 12.28
CA GLU A 265 -5.40 -3.92 13.30
C GLU A 265 -5.47 -5.23 14.10
N ASP A 266 -6.68 -5.74 14.34
CA ASP A 266 -6.91 -7.04 14.97
C ASP A 266 -6.59 -8.24 14.06
N SER A 267 -6.20 -8.00 12.82
CA SER A 267 -5.88 -9.02 11.81
C SER A 267 -7.00 -10.02 11.50
N HIS A 268 -8.25 -9.77 11.91
CA HIS A 268 -9.40 -10.65 11.64
C HIS A 268 -10.16 -10.31 10.35
N TYR A 269 -10.01 -9.09 9.84
CA TYR A 269 -10.74 -8.60 8.69
C TYR A 269 -9.79 -8.11 7.59
N ILE A 270 -10.22 -8.28 6.35
CA ILE A 270 -9.52 -7.76 5.17
C ILE A 270 -10.50 -6.93 4.36
N ILE A 271 -10.07 -5.74 3.96
CA ILE A 271 -10.80 -4.90 3.00
C ILE A 271 -10.09 -4.99 1.66
N THR A 272 -10.87 -5.19 0.61
CA THR A 272 -10.38 -5.34 -0.77
C THR A 272 -10.99 -4.28 -1.66
N ALA A 273 -10.21 -3.82 -2.65
CA ALA A 273 -10.66 -2.93 -3.72
C ALA A 273 -10.66 -3.68 -5.05
N THR A 274 -11.82 -3.75 -5.70
CA THR A 274 -12.01 -4.53 -6.93
C THR A 274 -12.40 -3.67 -8.13
N SER A 275 -12.09 -4.17 -9.34
CA SER A 275 -12.41 -3.44 -10.58
C SER A 275 -13.89 -3.34 -10.90
N ASP A 276 -14.75 -4.06 -10.20
CA ASP A 276 -16.20 -3.96 -10.36
C ASP A 276 -16.80 -2.68 -9.74
N GLY A 277 -15.98 -1.88 -9.04
CA GLY A 277 -16.45 -0.65 -8.38
C GLY A 277 -16.95 -0.88 -6.96
N VAL A 278 -16.71 -2.06 -6.39
CA VAL A 278 -17.16 -2.44 -5.05
C VAL A 278 -15.94 -2.60 -4.13
N GLY A 279 -16.00 -2.05 -2.92
CA GLY A 279 -15.08 -2.47 -1.86
C GLY A 279 -15.68 -3.63 -1.09
N ARG A 280 -14.93 -4.66 -0.71
CA ARG A 280 -15.48 -5.77 0.10
C ARG A 280 -14.73 -5.98 1.39
N LEU A 281 -15.47 -6.15 2.49
CA LEU A 281 -14.97 -6.52 3.81
C LEU A 281 -15.15 -8.03 4.00
N TRP A 282 -14.03 -8.72 4.19
CA TRP A 282 -13.94 -10.16 4.38
C TRP A 282 -13.66 -10.49 5.83
N ASN A 283 -14.32 -11.52 6.35
CA ASN A 283 -13.92 -12.18 7.58
C ASN A 283 -12.90 -13.29 7.26
N ILE A 284 -11.72 -13.24 7.85
CA ILE A 284 -10.70 -14.27 7.58
C ILE A 284 -11.12 -15.62 8.14
N ASP A 285 -11.70 -15.66 9.35
CA ASP A 285 -12.06 -16.91 10.02
C ASP A 285 -13.19 -17.64 9.30
N LYS A 286 -14.23 -16.90 8.88
CA LYS A 286 -15.43 -17.45 8.22
C LYS A 286 -15.32 -17.58 6.70
N GLU A 287 -14.35 -16.90 6.08
CA GLU A 287 -14.19 -16.87 4.61
C GLU A 287 -15.38 -16.25 3.85
N GLU A 288 -16.14 -15.41 4.55
CA GLU A 288 -17.35 -14.78 4.04
C GLU A 288 -17.17 -13.27 3.84
N ILE A 289 -17.87 -12.74 2.84
CA ILE A 289 -18.04 -11.30 2.66
C ILE A 289 -19.06 -10.83 3.69
N ILE A 290 -18.62 -10.00 4.62
CA ILE A 290 -19.49 -9.42 5.64
C ILE A 290 -20.22 -8.21 5.08
N ARG A 291 -19.51 -7.41 4.26
CA ARG A 291 -20.03 -6.14 3.75
C ARG A 291 -19.48 -5.82 2.37
N GLU A 292 -20.31 -5.12 1.62
CA GLU A 292 -19.99 -4.53 0.33
C GLU A 292 -20.17 -3.02 0.40
N TYR A 293 -19.16 -2.28 -0.06
CA TYR A 293 -19.15 -0.82 -0.16
C TYR A 293 -19.42 -0.46 -1.62
N THR A 294 -20.70 -0.29 -1.95
CA THR A 294 -21.16 0.02 -3.30
C THR A 294 -21.39 1.51 -3.48
N GLY A 295 -20.85 2.08 -4.55
CA GLY A 295 -21.12 3.49 -4.87
C GLY A 295 -20.21 4.08 -5.94
N HIS A 296 -19.02 3.51 -6.17
CA HIS A 296 -18.17 3.96 -7.27
C HIS A 296 -18.79 3.61 -8.63
N GLN A 297 -18.61 4.50 -9.60
CA GLN A 297 -19.14 4.30 -10.97
C GLN A 297 -18.17 3.53 -11.87
N LYS A 298 -16.91 3.42 -11.46
CA LYS A 298 -15.83 2.72 -12.17
C LYS A 298 -15.00 1.91 -11.18
N ALA A 299 -14.03 1.16 -11.70
CA ALA A 299 -13.10 0.35 -10.92
C ALA A 299 -12.41 1.14 -9.79
N ILE A 300 -12.34 0.52 -8.62
CA ILE A 300 -11.55 0.97 -7.47
C ILE A 300 -10.16 0.38 -7.61
N ILE A 301 -9.13 1.22 -7.50
CA ILE A 301 -7.72 0.79 -7.64
C ILE A 301 -6.93 0.89 -6.35
N CYS A 302 -7.36 1.74 -5.41
CA CYS A 302 -6.69 1.88 -4.14
C CYS A 302 -7.67 2.07 -2.99
N LEU A 303 -7.19 1.71 -1.80
CA LEU A 303 -7.91 1.87 -0.56
C LEU A 303 -6.95 2.37 0.52
N ALA A 304 -7.49 3.13 1.47
CA ALA A 304 -6.80 3.49 2.69
C ALA A 304 -7.70 3.14 3.87
N PHE A 305 -7.17 2.36 4.79
CA PHE A 305 -7.88 1.93 5.98
C PHE A 305 -7.00 2.12 7.20
N ARG A 306 -7.58 2.65 8.28
CA ARG A 306 -6.91 2.83 9.56
C ARG A 306 -7.89 2.79 10.72
N ASP A 307 -7.70 1.83 11.62
CA ASP A 307 -8.50 1.60 12.83
C ASP A 307 -7.68 1.69 14.14
N VAL A 308 -6.35 1.74 14.05
CA VAL A 308 -5.41 1.88 15.19
C VAL A 308 -5.86 2.94 16.20
N LYS A 309 -5.84 2.62 17.49
CA LYS A 309 -6.09 3.60 18.57
C LYS A 309 -4.92 4.58 18.64
N CYS A 310 -5.21 5.88 18.51
CA CYS A 310 -4.23 6.95 18.77
C CYS A 310 -3.93 7.05 20.27
#